data_AF-A0A7V0UDY9-F1
#
_entry.id   AF-A0A7V0UDY9-F1
#
_cell.length_a   1.000
_cell.length_b   1.000
_cell.length_c   1.000
_cell.angle_alpha   90.00
_cell.angle_beta   90.00
_cell.angle_gamma   90.00
#
_symmetry.space_group_name_H-M   'P 1'
#
loop_
_entity.id
_entity.type
_entity.pdbx_description
1 polymer ?
#
loop_
_entity_poly.entity_id
_entity_poly.type
_entity_poly.pdbx_seq_one_letter_code
_entity_poly.pdbx_strand_id
1 'polypeptide(L)'
;MTSKLLEALAAELERPRELSSQVIKHIAGHHGVERDDVGAFLENELPNLEDYEIDLIFSPLFTPKLGDQAIFADLLGSASVARDQWPQLIETLAARPTQARLITPDGKTHVIPLREVAIERYVHRLRLDGGIPEEVGRVLNQISSDRGLLRAIARRAVWESAPRQDILLRFLTSAPRDACAADAVELLNLVESYQPEDRAALLARIPQWLELLRQEIEQAAGPKPFFSARIEESHGGDRDQRRPDESHIAAKKEEFARLQRIQKALGEF
;
A
#
# COMPACT_ATOMS: atom_id res chain seq x y z
N MET A 1 21.76 5.00 15.58
CA MET A 1 20.63 4.54 14.74
C MET A 1 19.30 4.93 15.36
N THR A 2 19.11 4.69 16.65
CA THR A 2 17.86 4.97 17.41
C THR A 2 17.37 6.43 17.32
N SER A 3 18.25 7.44 17.44
CA SER A 3 17.84 8.86 17.28
C SER A 3 17.25 9.15 15.89
N LYS A 4 17.93 8.72 14.82
CA LYS A 4 17.46 8.93 13.44
C LYS A 4 16.15 8.21 13.15
N LEU A 5 15.95 7.01 13.73
CA LEU A 5 14.70 6.27 13.60
C LEU A 5 13.55 7.00 14.32
N LEU A 6 13.77 7.46 15.55
CA LEU A 6 12.78 8.24 16.30
C LEU A 6 12.41 9.54 15.59
N GLU A 7 13.40 10.26 15.05
CA GLU A 7 13.19 11.47 14.26
C GLU A 7 12.37 11.17 12.99
N ALA A 8 12.66 10.08 12.29
CA ALA A 8 11.91 9.67 11.11
C ALA A 8 10.47 9.24 11.45
N LEU A 9 10.27 8.50 12.54
CA LEU A 9 8.94 8.09 13.02
C LEU A 9 8.09 9.31 13.38
N ALA A 10 8.67 10.24 14.13
CA ALA A 10 8.07 11.51 14.46
C ALA A 10 7.68 12.31 13.22
N ALA A 11 8.62 12.51 12.28
CA ALA A 11 8.37 13.27 11.06
C ALA A 11 7.23 12.67 10.23
N GLU A 12 7.19 11.35 10.09
CA GLU A 12 6.12 10.69 9.35
C GLU A 12 4.77 10.74 10.07
N LEU A 13 4.73 10.55 11.39
CA LEU A 13 3.50 10.68 12.18
C LEU A 13 2.92 12.11 12.10
N GLU A 14 3.78 13.14 12.04
CA GLU A 14 3.39 14.54 11.98
C GLU A 14 3.13 15.07 10.56
N ARG A 15 3.42 14.25 9.53
CA ARG A 15 3.18 14.63 8.13
C ARG A 15 1.70 15.00 7.91
N PRO A 16 1.39 16.06 7.15
CA PRO A 16 0.00 16.42 6.86
C PRO A 16 -0.75 15.29 6.15
N ARG A 17 -1.98 15.01 6.60
CA ARG A 17 -2.84 13.94 6.07
C ARG A 17 -4.23 14.48 5.78
N GLU A 18 -4.70 14.29 4.56
CA GLU A 18 -6.09 14.56 4.21
C GLU A 18 -7.02 13.56 4.87
N LEU A 19 -8.13 14.05 5.43
CA LEU A 19 -9.19 13.19 5.93
C LEU A 19 -9.83 12.45 4.76
N SER A 20 -9.72 11.12 4.79
CA SER A 20 -10.38 10.29 3.78
C SER A 20 -11.90 10.41 3.88
N SER A 21 -12.60 10.16 2.78
CA SER A 21 -14.06 10.11 2.77
C SER A 21 -14.63 9.06 3.74
N GLN A 22 -13.87 8.00 4.03
CA GLN A 22 -14.25 6.99 5.02
C GLN A 22 -14.27 7.58 6.43
N VAL A 23 -13.24 8.33 6.81
CA VAL A 23 -13.14 8.98 8.13
C VAL A 23 -14.25 10.00 8.30
N ILE A 24 -14.49 10.84 7.30
CA ILE A 24 -15.55 11.86 7.33
C ILE A 24 -16.93 11.21 7.48
N LYS A 25 -17.21 10.15 6.70
CA LYS A 25 -18.48 9.40 6.81
C LYS A 25 -18.65 8.75 8.19
N HIS A 26 -17.56 8.24 8.75
CA HIS A 26 -17.60 7.63 10.08
C HIS A 26 -17.94 8.66 11.15
N ILE A 27 -17.25 9.81 11.16
CA ILE A 27 -17.50 10.93 12.07
C ILE A 27 -18.95 11.39 11.95
N ALA A 28 -19.42 11.64 10.72
CA ALA A 28 -20.79 12.09 10.49
C ALA A 28 -21.85 11.08 10.94
N GLY A 29 -21.64 9.79 10.64
CA GLY A 29 -22.60 8.74 10.95
C GLY A 29 -22.67 8.37 12.43
N HIS A 30 -21.56 8.44 13.17
CA HIS A 30 -21.49 7.97 14.57
C HIS A 30 -21.60 9.12 15.58
N HIS A 31 -21.16 10.33 15.22
CA HIS A 31 -21.18 11.48 16.12
C HIS A 31 -22.19 12.55 15.71
N GLY A 32 -22.96 12.34 14.62
CA GLY A 32 -23.99 13.28 14.18
C GLY A 32 -23.43 14.62 13.69
N VAL A 33 -22.18 14.63 13.23
CA VAL A 33 -21.44 15.82 12.79
C VAL A 33 -21.66 16.06 11.31
N GLU A 34 -22.09 17.26 10.93
CA GLU A 34 -22.20 17.63 9.52
C GLU A 34 -20.82 17.76 8.87
N ARG A 35 -20.75 17.60 7.54
CA ARG A 35 -19.47 17.58 6.81
C ARG A 35 -18.63 18.85 7.04
N ASP A 36 -19.28 20.00 7.16
CA ASP A 36 -18.62 21.30 7.33
C ASP A 36 -18.16 21.52 8.78
N ASP A 37 -18.70 20.75 9.74
CA ASP A 37 -18.41 20.86 11.18
C ASP A 37 -17.33 19.87 11.65
N VAL A 38 -16.77 19.05 10.75
CA VAL A 38 -15.72 18.08 11.07
C VAL A 38 -14.51 18.73 11.75
N GLY A 39 -14.13 19.94 11.34
CA GLY A 39 -13.05 20.69 12.00
C GLY A 39 -13.34 21.01 13.46
N ALA A 40 -14.57 21.42 13.77
CA ALA A 40 -14.99 21.72 15.14
C ALA A 40 -15.04 20.45 16.02
N PHE A 41 -15.46 19.33 15.46
CA PHE A 41 -15.41 18.02 16.12
C PHE A 41 -13.97 17.64 16.52
N LEU A 42 -13.00 17.80 15.60
CA LEU A 42 -11.59 17.47 15.87
C LEU A 42 -10.99 18.29 17.03
N GLU A 43 -11.42 19.53 17.20
CA GLU A 43 -10.88 20.44 18.22
C GLU A 43 -11.59 20.30 19.57
N ASN A 44 -12.91 20.11 19.58
CA ASN A 44 -13.72 20.25 20.78
C ASN A 44 -14.25 18.93 21.33
N GLU A 45 -14.59 17.97 20.46
CA GLU A 45 -15.23 16.71 20.86
C GLU A 45 -14.23 15.57 20.95
N LEU A 46 -13.33 15.47 19.95
CA LEU A 46 -12.31 14.44 19.87
C LEU A 46 -11.48 14.26 21.16
N PRO A 47 -11.06 15.32 21.89
CA PRO A 47 -10.29 15.14 23.12
C PRO A 47 -11.01 14.37 24.24
N ASN A 48 -12.35 14.33 24.18
CA ASN A 48 -13.20 13.68 25.18
C ASN A 48 -13.55 12.22 24.83
N LEU A 49 -13.14 11.74 23.65
CA LEU A 49 -13.36 10.37 23.23
C LEU A 49 -12.39 9.41 23.92
N GLU A 50 -12.82 8.18 24.06
CA GLU A 50 -11.97 7.09 24.54
C GLU A 50 -10.93 6.70 23.49
N ASP A 51 -9.80 6.14 23.93
CA ASP A 51 -8.69 5.81 23.03
C ASP A 51 -9.10 4.84 21.91
N TYR A 52 -10.00 3.89 22.19
CA TYR A 52 -10.49 2.96 21.16
C TYR A 52 -11.33 3.65 20.08
N GLU A 53 -12.04 4.73 20.41
CA GLU A 53 -12.83 5.51 19.46
C GLU A 53 -11.90 6.32 18.55
N ILE A 54 -10.91 6.98 19.15
CA ILE A 54 -9.86 7.73 18.42
C ILE A 54 -9.11 6.80 17.47
N ASP A 55 -8.72 5.61 17.95
CA ASP A 55 -8.07 4.60 17.12
C ASP A 55 -8.97 4.14 15.97
N LEU A 56 -10.26 3.90 16.21
CA LEU A 56 -11.20 3.52 15.16
C LEU A 56 -11.32 4.60 14.07
N ILE A 57 -11.52 5.85 14.48
CA ILE A 57 -11.66 7.01 13.59
C ILE A 57 -10.41 7.17 12.71
N PHE A 58 -9.22 7.14 13.31
CA PHE A 58 -7.98 7.44 12.59
C PHE A 58 -7.18 6.24 12.12
N SER A 59 -7.63 5.02 12.39
CA SER A 59 -6.99 3.80 11.88
C SER A 59 -6.70 3.84 10.37
N PRO A 60 -7.54 4.42 9.48
CA PRO A 60 -7.21 4.47 8.05
C PRO A 60 -6.07 5.46 7.72
N LEU A 61 -5.83 6.47 8.57
CA LEU A 61 -4.82 7.52 8.37
C LEU A 61 -3.46 7.16 8.96
N PHE A 62 -3.44 6.34 10.00
CA PHE A 62 -2.23 5.88 10.70
C PHE A 62 -1.95 4.38 10.52
N THR A 63 -2.57 3.76 9.52
CA THR A 63 -2.12 2.45 9.04
C THR A 63 -1.10 2.65 7.92
N PRO A 64 0.21 2.42 8.15
CA PRO A 64 1.24 2.66 7.16
C PRO A 64 1.05 1.76 5.94
N LYS A 65 1.12 2.37 4.76
CA LYS A 65 1.16 1.70 3.46
C LYS A 65 2.60 1.30 3.14
N LEU A 66 2.76 0.54 2.06
CA LEU A 66 4.08 0.09 1.61
C LEU A 66 5.04 1.27 1.33
N GLY A 67 4.51 2.39 0.83
CA GLY A 67 5.29 3.63 0.64
C GLY A 67 5.78 4.25 1.95
N ASP A 68 4.97 4.22 3.02
CA ASP A 68 5.40 4.69 4.34
C ASP A 68 6.48 3.74 4.91
N GLN A 69 6.31 2.43 4.73
CA GLN A 69 7.30 1.42 5.13
C GLN A 69 8.64 1.58 4.38
N ALA A 70 8.62 2.04 3.13
CA ALA A 70 9.80 2.24 2.29
C ALA A 70 10.82 3.21 2.91
N ILE A 71 10.34 4.24 3.61
CA ILE A 71 11.16 5.25 4.28
C ILE A 71 12.03 4.59 5.35
N PHE A 72 11.40 3.77 6.20
CA PHE A 72 12.08 3.07 7.28
C PHE A 72 12.93 1.91 6.77
N ALA A 73 12.47 1.20 5.75
CA ALA A 73 13.23 0.13 5.13
C ALA A 73 14.54 0.64 4.51
N ASP A 74 14.55 1.84 3.91
CA ASP A 74 15.79 2.44 3.42
C ASP A 74 16.71 2.88 4.56
N LEU A 75 16.15 3.52 5.59
CA LEU A 75 16.89 3.99 6.76
C LEU A 75 17.57 2.83 7.51
N LEU A 76 16.88 1.71 7.67
CA LEU A 76 17.39 0.54 8.36
C LEU A 76 18.37 -0.28 7.50
N GLY A 77 18.31 -0.19 6.18
CA GLY A 77 19.16 -0.98 5.29
C GLY A 77 18.97 -2.47 5.50
N SER A 78 19.99 -3.18 5.98
CA SER A 78 19.90 -4.60 6.38
C SER A 78 19.58 -4.82 7.86
N ALA A 79 19.62 -3.77 8.69
CA ALA A 79 19.32 -3.87 10.12
C ALA A 79 17.81 -4.05 10.36
N SER A 80 17.45 -4.53 11.54
CA SER A 80 16.07 -4.58 12.02
C SER A 80 15.99 -4.10 13.47
N VAL A 81 14.78 -3.82 13.93
CA VAL A 81 14.47 -3.42 15.31
C VAL A 81 13.67 -4.55 15.94
N ALA A 82 14.26 -5.19 16.95
CA ALA A 82 13.61 -6.29 17.66
C ALA A 82 12.32 -5.82 18.36
N ARG A 83 11.32 -6.70 18.44
CA ARG A 83 9.98 -6.35 18.96
C ARG A 83 9.97 -5.93 20.43
N ASP A 84 10.92 -6.44 21.22
CA ASP A 84 11.12 -6.06 22.62
C ASP A 84 11.57 -4.60 22.79
N GLN A 85 12.09 -3.97 21.74
CA GLN A 85 12.46 -2.54 21.72
C GLN A 85 11.27 -1.63 21.36
N TRP A 86 10.17 -2.17 20.82
CA TRP A 86 9.05 -1.37 20.34
C TRP A 86 8.31 -0.61 21.45
N PRO A 87 8.04 -1.20 22.63
CA PRO A 87 7.40 -0.46 23.73
C PRO A 87 8.16 0.80 24.11
N GLN A 88 9.50 0.74 24.19
CA GLN A 88 10.33 1.90 24.50
C GLN A 88 10.27 2.98 23.40
N LEU A 89 10.20 2.57 22.13
CA LEU A 89 10.03 3.51 21.02
C LEU A 89 8.68 4.24 21.10
N ILE A 90 7.60 3.49 21.39
CA ILE A 90 6.24 4.03 21.51
C ILE A 90 6.17 4.99 22.70
N GLU A 91 6.67 4.59 23.87
CA GLU A 91 6.72 5.43 25.07
C GLU A 91 7.50 6.73 24.81
N THR A 92 8.65 6.64 24.14
CA THR A 92 9.45 7.82 23.79
C THR A 92 8.70 8.76 22.83
N LEU A 93 7.97 8.21 21.85
CA LEU A 93 7.18 8.99 20.90
C LEU A 93 5.91 9.60 21.51
N ALA A 94 5.32 8.95 22.51
CA ALA A 94 4.16 9.44 23.26
C ALA A 94 4.55 10.51 24.29
N ALA A 95 5.71 10.35 24.93
CA ALA A 95 6.29 11.36 25.82
C ALA A 95 6.76 12.61 25.05
N ARG A 96 7.14 12.44 23.78
CA ARG A 96 7.28 13.55 22.84
C ARG A 96 5.86 14.01 22.48
N PRO A 97 5.53 15.32 22.54
CA PRO A 97 4.20 15.81 22.18
C PRO A 97 3.99 15.76 20.66
N THR A 98 3.92 14.55 20.10
CA THR A 98 3.80 14.28 18.67
C THR A 98 2.40 14.70 18.22
N GLN A 99 2.32 15.53 17.18
CA GLN A 99 1.06 16.14 16.73
C GLN A 99 0.63 15.64 15.36
N ALA A 100 -0.60 15.15 15.25
CA ALA A 100 -1.18 14.89 13.94
C ALA A 100 -1.63 16.19 13.29
N ARG A 101 -1.36 16.31 11.98
CA ARG A 101 -1.81 17.42 11.14
C ARG A 101 -2.84 16.90 10.14
N LEU A 102 -4.11 17.18 10.39
CA LEU A 102 -5.24 16.66 9.62
C LEU A 102 -5.81 17.76 8.72
N ILE A 103 -5.93 17.48 7.43
CA ILE A 103 -6.47 18.40 6.43
C ILE A 103 -7.93 18.03 6.16
N THR A 104 -8.85 18.94 6.46
CA THR A 104 -10.29 18.79 6.21
C THR A 104 -10.63 19.07 4.74
N PRO A 105 -11.84 18.68 4.26
CA PRO A 105 -12.24 18.88 2.86
C PRO A 105 -12.23 20.33 2.36
N ASP A 106 -12.34 21.30 3.27
CA ASP A 106 -12.25 22.73 2.99
C ASP A 106 -10.79 23.23 2.90
N GLY A 107 -9.81 22.33 3.04
CA GLY A 107 -8.39 22.61 2.97
C GLY A 107 -7.77 23.15 4.26
N LYS A 108 -8.54 23.28 5.35
CA LYS A 108 -7.99 23.72 6.63
C LYS A 108 -7.18 22.61 7.29
N THR A 109 -6.12 23.00 7.99
CA THR A 109 -5.28 22.07 8.77
C THR A 109 -5.61 22.20 10.24
N HIS A 110 -5.99 21.09 10.86
CA HIS A 110 -6.22 20.97 12.30
C HIS A 110 -5.07 20.18 12.92
N VAL A 111 -4.60 20.66 14.08
CA VAL A 111 -3.48 20.05 14.81
C VAL A 111 -4.01 19.45 16.10
N ILE A 112 -3.89 18.13 16.23
CA ILE A 112 -4.36 17.39 17.39
C ILE A 112 -3.22 16.60 18.02
N PRO A 113 -3.18 16.43 19.36
CA PRO A 113 -2.26 15.50 20.00
C PRO A 113 -2.48 14.08 19.49
N LEU A 114 -1.41 13.41 19.06
CA LEU A 114 -1.51 12.01 18.65
C LEU A 114 -1.50 11.13 19.91
N ARG A 115 -2.60 10.40 20.14
CA ARG A 115 -2.71 9.45 21.25
C ARG A 115 -1.79 8.24 21.05
N GLU A 116 -1.37 7.63 22.16
CA GLU A 116 -0.47 6.48 22.17
C GLU A 116 -0.97 5.32 21.29
N VAL A 117 -2.27 5.02 21.32
CA VAL A 117 -2.89 3.97 20.50
C VAL A 117 -2.64 4.11 19.00
N ALA A 118 -2.61 5.34 18.48
CA ALA A 118 -2.33 5.60 17.07
C ALA A 118 -0.82 5.45 16.75
N ILE A 119 0.04 5.83 17.69
CA ILE A 119 1.50 5.63 17.61
C ILE A 119 1.82 4.13 17.61
N GLU A 120 1.24 3.39 18.56
CA GLU A 120 1.39 1.94 18.68
C GLU A 120 0.97 1.25 17.38
N ARG A 121 -0.23 1.54 16.88
CA ARG A 121 -0.71 1.01 15.59
C ARG A 121 0.28 1.27 14.47
N TYR A 122 0.77 2.50 14.35
CA TYR A 122 1.69 2.88 13.28
C TYR A 122 2.99 2.07 13.38
N VAL A 123 3.65 2.08 14.55
CA VAL A 123 4.91 1.36 14.79
C VAL A 123 4.76 -0.14 14.54
N HIS A 124 3.71 -0.76 15.08
CA HIS A 124 3.49 -2.21 14.93
C HIS A 124 3.24 -2.63 13.48
N ARG A 125 2.70 -1.74 12.65
CA ARG A 125 2.40 -2.01 11.24
C ARG A 125 3.56 -1.70 10.30
N LEU A 126 4.60 -1.01 10.77
CA LEU A 126 5.79 -0.71 9.96
C LEU A 126 6.70 -1.92 9.70
N ARG A 127 6.54 -3.02 10.45
CA ARG A 127 7.38 -4.23 10.33
C ARG A 127 8.88 -3.94 10.47
N LEU A 128 9.25 -3.16 11.49
CA LEU A 128 10.65 -2.79 11.76
C LEU A 128 11.54 -4.00 12.08
N ASP A 129 10.94 -5.12 12.50
CA ASP A 129 11.56 -6.39 12.84
C ASP A 129 11.92 -7.25 11.61
N GLY A 130 11.30 -6.99 10.46
CA GLY A 130 11.52 -7.78 9.24
C GLY A 130 12.96 -7.68 8.74
N GLY A 131 13.66 -8.81 8.63
CA GLY A 131 15.01 -8.88 8.05
C GLY A 131 14.98 -8.90 6.51
N ILE A 132 16.13 -8.61 5.90
CA ILE A 132 16.35 -8.82 4.46
C ILE A 132 17.37 -9.96 4.32
N PRO A 133 17.05 -11.06 3.61
CA PRO A 133 18.03 -12.11 3.36
C PRO A 133 19.29 -11.58 2.68
N GLU A 134 20.46 -12.08 3.06
CA GLU A 134 21.75 -11.49 2.68
C GLU A 134 21.94 -11.37 1.16
N GLU A 135 21.62 -12.43 0.42
CA GLU A 135 21.69 -12.47 -1.05
C GLU A 135 20.82 -11.39 -1.70
N VAL A 136 19.58 -11.24 -1.21
CA VAL A 136 18.65 -10.20 -1.67
C VAL A 136 19.19 -8.82 -1.33
N GLY A 137 19.71 -8.64 -0.11
CA GLY A 137 20.33 -7.39 0.32
C GLY A 137 21.51 -6.96 -0.57
N ARG A 138 22.35 -7.91 -1.00
CA ARG A 138 23.46 -7.64 -1.93
C ARG A 138 22.97 -7.12 -3.28
N VAL A 139 21.93 -7.74 -3.86
CA VAL A 139 21.34 -7.26 -5.12
C VAL A 139 20.69 -5.88 -4.93
N LEU A 140 19.94 -5.67 -3.85
CA LEU A 140 19.29 -4.38 -3.57
C LEU A 140 20.28 -3.23 -3.39
N ASN A 141 21.47 -3.48 -2.85
CA ASN A 141 22.50 -2.47 -2.70
C ASN A 141 23.10 -1.99 -4.04
N GLN A 142 22.92 -2.75 -5.12
CA GLN A 142 23.34 -2.37 -6.47
C GLN A 142 22.27 -1.54 -7.20
N ILE A 143 21.06 -1.44 -6.66
CA ILE A 143 19.95 -0.69 -7.25
C ILE A 143 19.92 0.72 -6.65
N SER A 144 19.96 1.74 -7.50
CA SER A 144 19.99 3.15 -7.08
C SER A 144 18.60 3.78 -6.93
N SER A 145 17.63 3.40 -7.76
CA SER A 145 16.24 3.90 -7.73
C SER A 145 15.33 3.03 -6.87
N ASP A 146 14.33 3.65 -6.24
CA ASP A 146 13.25 2.97 -5.49
C ASP A 146 13.71 1.97 -4.43
N ARG A 147 14.95 2.12 -3.97
CA ARG A 147 15.62 1.17 -3.07
C ARG A 147 14.85 0.98 -1.77
N GLY A 148 14.28 2.04 -1.21
CA GLY A 148 13.44 1.96 -0.02
C GLY A 148 12.21 1.09 -0.23
N LEU A 149 11.53 1.23 -1.38
CA LEU A 149 10.34 0.45 -1.71
C LEU A 149 10.70 -1.03 -1.89
N LEU A 150 11.76 -1.32 -2.65
CA LEU A 150 12.24 -2.68 -2.84
C LEU A 150 12.71 -3.34 -1.52
N ARG A 151 13.34 -2.57 -0.62
CA ARG A 151 13.69 -3.04 0.73
C ARG A 151 12.45 -3.32 1.57
N ALA A 152 11.42 -2.48 1.50
CA ALA A 152 10.16 -2.74 2.20
C ALA A 152 9.47 -4.02 1.68
N ILE A 153 9.49 -4.25 0.37
CA ILE A 153 9.01 -5.50 -0.23
C ILE A 153 9.83 -6.69 0.28
N ALA A 154 11.16 -6.60 0.30
CA ALA A 154 12.02 -7.70 0.73
C ALA A 154 11.89 -8.06 2.22
N ARG A 155 11.40 -7.16 3.07
CA ARG A 155 11.14 -7.39 4.50
C ARG A 155 9.79 -8.09 4.79
N ARG A 156 8.99 -8.37 3.75
CA ARG A 156 7.69 -9.03 3.93
C ARG A 156 7.88 -10.49 4.34
N ALA A 157 7.07 -10.93 5.31
CA ALA A 157 7.15 -12.29 5.87
C ALA A 157 6.93 -13.40 4.83
N VAL A 158 6.28 -13.10 3.71
CA VAL A 158 6.07 -14.05 2.62
C VAL A 158 7.39 -14.60 2.04
N TRP A 159 8.50 -13.87 2.21
CA TRP A 159 9.83 -14.25 1.73
C TRP A 159 10.66 -15.05 2.74
N GLU A 160 10.16 -15.33 3.95
CA GLU A 160 10.92 -16.05 4.99
C GLU A 160 11.28 -17.49 4.59
N SER A 161 10.50 -18.10 3.69
CA SER A 161 10.81 -19.43 3.16
C SER A 161 11.82 -19.35 2.02
N ALA A 162 12.87 -20.19 2.07
CA ALA A 162 13.90 -20.24 1.03
C ALA A 162 13.37 -20.37 -0.42
N PRO A 163 12.32 -21.20 -0.72
CA PRO A 163 11.77 -21.27 -2.07
C PRO A 163 11.16 -19.95 -2.57
N ARG A 164 10.46 -19.21 -1.71
CA ARG A 164 9.89 -17.90 -2.08
C ARG A 164 10.94 -16.81 -2.12
N GLN A 165 11.99 -16.91 -1.29
CA GLN A 165 13.15 -16.03 -1.40
C GLN A 165 13.84 -16.17 -2.78
N ASP A 166 13.95 -17.39 -3.33
CA ASP A 166 14.47 -17.59 -4.70
C ASP A 166 13.62 -16.85 -5.74
N ILE A 167 12.28 -16.83 -5.60
CA ILE A 167 11.40 -16.04 -6.48
C ILE A 167 11.81 -14.56 -6.49
N LEU A 168 11.93 -13.95 -5.30
CA LEU A 168 12.29 -12.54 -5.18
C LEU A 168 13.71 -12.28 -5.71
N LEU A 169 14.66 -13.14 -5.37
CA LEU A 169 16.05 -12.99 -5.82
C LEU A 169 16.13 -13.04 -7.35
N ARG A 170 15.51 -14.04 -7.97
CA ARG A 170 15.48 -14.21 -9.44
C ARG A 170 14.85 -13.00 -10.12
N PHE A 171 13.72 -12.54 -9.58
CA PHE A 171 13.08 -11.34 -10.10
C PHE A 171 14.03 -10.13 -10.02
N LEU A 172 14.64 -9.85 -8.87
CA LEU A 172 15.51 -8.68 -8.69
C LEU A 172 16.79 -8.74 -9.54
N THR A 173 17.28 -9.93 -9.87
CA THR A 173 18.45 -10.09 -10.75
C THR A 173 18.13 -9.89 -12.22
N SER A 174 16.93 -10.25 -12.66
CA SER A 174 16.56 -10.29 -14.08
C SER A 174 15.63 -9.16 -14.53
N ALA A 175 14.92 -8.53 -13.60
CA ALA A 175 13.96 -7.47 -13.92
C ALA A 175 14.64 -6.21 -14.50
N PRO A 176 14.03 -5.56 -15.50
CA PRO A 176 14.55 -4.32 -16.05
C PRO A 176 14.51 -3.22 -14.98
N ARG A 177 15.60 -2.44 -14.88
CA ARG A 177 15.83 -1.53 -13.75
C ARG A 177 14.82 -0.38 -13.65
N ASP A 178 14.28 0.05 -14.78
CA ASP A 178 13.31 1.14 -14.94
C ASP A 178 11.89 0.77 -14.46
N ALA A 179 11.48 -0.49 -14.61
CA ALA A 179 10.15 -0.96 -14.18
C ALA A 179 10.18 -1.81 -12.90
N CYS A 180 11.37 -2.12 -12.36
CA CYS A 180 11.59 -3.07 -11.27
C CYS A 180 10.69 -2.82 -10.05
N ALA A 181 10.50 -1.56 -9.64
CA ALA A 181 9.74 -1.24 -8.44
C ALA A 181 8.24 -1.53 -8.58
N ALA A 182 7.62 -1.10 -9.69
CA ALA A 182 6.20 -1.35 -9.95
C ALA A 182 5.92 -2.85 -10.15
N ASP A 183 6.79 -3.53 -10.89
CA ASP A 183 6.69 -4.97 -11.12
C ASP A 183 6.93 -5.77 -9.82
N ALA A 184 7.80 -5.30 -8.91
CA ALA A 184 8.02 -5.93 -7.60
C ALA A 184 6.79 -5.84 -6.68
N VAL A 185 6.04 -4.73 -6.74
CA VAL A 185 4.78 -4.58 -5.99
C VAL A 185 3.76 -5.60 -6.50
N GLU A 186 3.64 -5.74 -7.82
CA GLU A 186 2.76 -6.75 -8.42
C GLU A 186 3.19 -8.16 -8.05
N LEU A 187 4.49 -8.47 -8.13
CA LEU A 187 5.02 -9.76 -7.70
C LEU A 187 4.69 -10.05 -6.22
N LEU A 188 4.84 -9.06 -5.33
CA LEU A 188 4.48 -9.21 -3.92
C LEU A 188 3.00 -9.56 -3.77
N ASN A 189 2.10 -8.85 -4.46
CA ASN A 189 0.66 -9.11 -4.42
C ASN A 189 0.33 -10.54 -4.89
N LEU A 190 0.97 -11.01 -5.97
CA LEU A 190 0.79 -12.36 -6.47
C LEU A 190 1.25 -13.41 -5.43
N VAL A 191 2.44 -13.25 -4.86
CA VAL A 191 2.97 -14.23 -3.90
C VAL A 191 2.18 -14.20 -2.57
N GLU A 192 1.76 -13.04 -2.08
CA GLU A 192 0.93 -12.94 -0.86
C GLU A 192 -0.47 -13.54 -1.07
N SER A 193 -1.08 -13.34 -2.24
CA SER A 193 -2.43 -13.83 -2.54
C SER A 193 -2.47 -15.33 -2.83
N TYR A 194 -1.51 -15.83 -3.60
CA TYR A 194 -1.53 -17.20 -4.11
C TYR A 194 -0.64 -18.17 -3.35
N GLN A 195 0.27 -17.65 -2.53
CA GLN A 195 1.18 -18.38 -1.67
C GLN A 195 1.86 -19.58 -2.37
N PRO A 196 2.48 -19.36 -3.55
CA PRO A 196 3.12 -20.46 -4.29
C PRO A 196 4.16 -21.15 -3.42
N GLU A 197 4.29 -22.47 -3.58
CA GLU A 197 5.30 -23.26 -2.87
C GLU A 197 6.71 -22.86 -3.30
N ASP A 198 6.90 -22.61 -4.60
CA ASP A 198 8.16 -22.22 -5.21
C ASP A 198 7.96 -21.42 -6.51
N ARG A 199 9.07 -21.12 -7.18
CA ARG A 199 9.09 -20.43 -8.47
C ARG A 199 8.35 -21.18 -9.58
N ALA A 200 8.45 -22.50 -9.63
CA ALA A 200 7.82 -23.30 -10.68
C ALA A 200 6.29 -23.28 -10.53
N ALA A 201 5.79 -23.40 -9.31
CA ALA A 201 4.37 -23.30 -8.99
C ALA A 201 3.80 -21.92 -9.34
N LEU A 202 4.55 -20.84 -9.12
CA LEU A 202 4.14 -19.49 -9.54
C LEU A 202 4.10 -19.39 -11.08
N LEU A 203 5.17 -19.79 -11.77
CA LEU A 203 5.26 -19.74 -13.23
C LEU A 203 4.17 -20.56 -13.92
N ALA A 204 3.75 -21.69 -13.34
CA ALA A 204 2.68 -22.52 -13.87
C ALA A 204 1.31 -21.83 -13.89
N ARG A 205 1.08 -20.84 -12.99
CA ARG A 205 -0.20 -20.11 -12.91
C ARG A 205 -0.27 -18.90 -13.81
N ILE A 206 0.86 -18.23 -14.06
CA ILE A 206 0.91 -16.98 -14.84
C ILE A 206 0.20 -17.09 -16.21
N PRO A 207 0.36 -18.16 -17.02
CA PRO A 207 -0.34 -18.28 -18.30
C PRO A 207 -1.87 -18.19 -18.19
N GLN A 208 -2.46 -18.75 -17.13
CA GLN A 208 -3.90 -18.69 -16.92
C GLN A 208 -4.37 -17.26 -16.58
N TRP A 209 -3.59 -16.53 -15.78
CA TRP A 209 -3.88 -15.13 -15.47
C TRP A 209 -3.73 -14.21 -16.68
N LEU A 210 -2.73 -14.45 -17.52
CA LEU A 210 -2.57 -13.71 -18.78
C LEU A 210 -3.77 -13.95 -19.71
N GLU A 211 -4.25 -15.18 -19.83
CA GLU A 211 -5.42 -15.48 -20.64
C GLU A 211 -6.69 -14.81 -20.08
N LEU A 212 -6.88 -14.84 -18.76
CA LEU A 212 -7.99 -14.12 -18.11
C LEU A 212 -7.93 -12.62 -18.38
N LEU A 213 -6.77 -11.98 -18.18
CA LEU A 213 -6.58 -10.55 -18.43
C LEU A 213 -6.80 -10.20 -19.91
N ARG A 214 -6.37 -11.07 -20.83
CA ARG A 214 -6.62 -10.89 -22.25
C ARG A 214 -8.12 -10.89 -22.55
N GLN A 215 -8.87 -11.85 -22.01
CA GLN A 215 -10.32 -11.92 -22.18
C GLN A 215 -11.01 -10.69 -21.57
N GLU A 216 -10.57 -10.23 -20.40
CA GLU A 216 -11.08 -9.00 -19.79
C GLU A 216 -10.82 -7.76 -20.66
N ILE A 217 -9.64 -7.64 -21.25
CA ILE A 217 -9.30 -6.53 -22.17
C ILE A 217 -10.18 -6.58 -23.43
N GLU A 218 -10.35 -7.77 -24.01
CA GLU A 218 -11.18 -7.98 -25.20
C GLU A 218 -12.66 -7.66 -24.92
N GLN A 219 -13.18 -8.09 -23.75
CA GLN A 219 -14.54 -7.78 -23.32
C GLN A 219 -14.74 -6.29 -23.00
N ALA A 220 -13.78 -5.66 -22.32
CA ALA A 220 -13.84 -4.23 -21.99
C ALA A 220 -13.73 -3.33 -23.23
N ALA A 221 -13.07 -3.81 -24.29
CA ALA A 221 -13.02 -3.13 -25.59
C ALA A 221 -14.34 -3.24 -26.38
N GLY A 222 -15.23 -4.16 -26.00
CA GLY A 222 -16.57 -4.27 -26.58
C GLY A 222 -17.51 -3.16 -26.11
N PRO A 223 -18.63 -2.92 -26.82
CA PRO A 223 -19.67 -2.01 -26.35
C PRO A 223 -20.21 -2.49 -25.00
N LYS A 224 -20.42 -1.57 -24.04
CA LYS A 224 -20.99 -1.92 -22.73
C LYS A 224 -22.31 -2.69 -22.93
N PRO A 225 -22.62 -3.74 -22.14
CA PRO A 225 -23.92 -4.40 -22.26
C PRO A 225 -25.03 -3.41 -21.90
N PHE A 226 -26.18 -3.49 -22.59
CA PHE A 226 -27.35 -2.71 -22.21
C PHE A 226 -27.93 -3.24 -20.90
N PHE A 227 -28.33 -2.35 -20.00
CA PHE A 227 -28.98 -2.73 -18.74
C PHE A 227 -30.34 -3.44 -18.96
N SER A 228 -30.95 -3.27 -20.14
CA SER A 228 -32.11 -4.05 -20.57
C SER A 228 -32.25 -4.03 -22.10
N ALA A 229 -32.86 -5.08 -22.66
CA ALA A 229 -33.16 -5.19 -24.09
C ALA A 229 -34.02 -4.02 -24.63
N ARG A 230 -34.86 -3.41 -23.78
CA ARG A 230 -35.69 -2.26 -24.16
C ARG A 230 -34.87 -0.98 -24.38
N ILE A 231 -33.79 -0.81 -23.63
CA ILE A 231 -32.85 0.32 -23.82
C ILE A 231 -31.98 0.05 -25.06
N GLU A 232 -31.60 -1.20 -25.30
CA GLU A 232 -30.89 -1.64 -26.51
C GLU A 232 -31.69 -1.35 -27.79
N GLU A 233 -32.98 -1.66 -27.82
CA GLU A 233 -33.84 -1.33 -28.98
C GLU A 233 -33.94 0.18 -29.25
N SER A 234 -33.89 1.00 -28.20
CA SER A 234 -34.07 2.45 -28.31
C SER A 234 -32.78 3.21 -28.61
N HIS A 235 -31.63 2.67 -28.18
CA HIS A 235 -30.33 3.35 -28.19
C HIS A 235 -29.17 2.51 -28.77
N GLY A 236 -29.44 1.32 -29.31
CA GLY A 236 -28.46 0.46 -29.98
C GLY A 236 -28.14 0.88 -31.42
N GLY A 237 -27.17 0.18 -32.03
CA GLY A 237 -26.71 0.44 -33.40
C GLY A 237 -26.02 1.80 -33.55
N ASP A 238 -26.36 2.55 -34.60
CA ASP A 238 -25.74 3.85 -34.93
C ASP A 238 -26.00 4.96 -33.89
N ARG A 239 -26.86 4.71 -32.89
CA ARG A 239 -27.20 5.64 -31.80
C ARG A 239 -26.49 5.33 -30.48
N ASP A 240 -25.67 4.28 -30.45
CA ASP A 240 -24.93 3.91 -29.24
C ASP A 240 -23.76 4.88 -29.01
N GLN A 241 -23.90 5.74 -28.01
CA GLN A 241 -22.88 6.70 -27.60
C GLN A 241 -22.03 6.19 -26.43
N ARG A 242 -22.20 4.94 -25.99
CA ARG A 242 -21.47 4.38 -24.85
C ARG A 242 -20.05 4.07 -25.29
N ARG A 243 -19.14 4.98 -24.95
CA ARG A 243 -17.72 4.78 -25.20
C ARG A 243 -17.14 3.76 -24.21
N PRO A 244 -16.20 2.91 -24.67
CA PRO A 244 -15.40 2.08 -23.77
C PRO A 244 -14.71 2.95 -22.73
N ASP A 245 -14.50 2.40 -21.54
CA ASP A 245 -13.69 3.09 -20.53
C ASP A 245 -12.21 2.92 -20.88
N GLU A 246 -11.68 3.85 -21.68
CA GLU A 246 -10.29 3.82 -22.15
C GLU A 246 -9.28 3.77 -21.00
N SER A 247 -9.59 4.40 -19.87
CA SER A 247 -8.74 4.40 -18.68
C SER A 247 -8.65 3.02 -18.04
N HIS A 248 -9.79 2.33 -17.93
CA HIS A 248 -9.86 0.97 -17.42
C HIS A 248 -9.13 -0.03 -18.35
N ILE A 249 -9.33 0.09 -19.66
CA ILE A 249 -8.65 -0.74 -20.66
C ILE A 249 -7.14 -0.52 -20.61
N ALA A 250 -6.69 0.73 -20.52
CA ALA A 250 -5.26 1.06 -20.41
C ALA A 250 -4.64 0.46 -19.13
N ALA A 251 -5.34 0.55 -17.99
CA ALA A 251 -4.89 -0.05 -16.74
C ALA A 251 -4.73 -1.58 -16.85
N LYS A 252 -5.69 -2.25 -17.49
CA LYS A 252 -5.65 -3.71 -17.72
C LYS A 252 -4.53 -4.12 -18.68
N LYS A 253 -4.29 -3.35 -19.74
CA LYS A 253 -3.16 -3.57 -20.65
C LYS A 253 -1.82 -3.43 -19.94
N GLU A 254 -1.68 -2.46 -19.05
CA GLU A 254 -0.46 -2.31 -18.25
C GLU A 254 -0.32 -3.46 -17.24
N GLU A 255 -1.40 -3.90 -16.60
CA GLU A 255 -1.39 -5.10 -15.74
C GLU A 255 -0.91 -6.35 -16.49
N PHE A 256 -1.41 -6.55 -17.71
CA PHE A 256 -0.98 -7.63 -18.59
C PHE A 256 0.53 -7.51 -18.93
N ALA A 257 0.99 -6.30 -19.30
CA ALA A 257 2.40 -6.06 -19.62
C ALA A 257 3.32 -6.29 -18.40
N ARG A 258 2.92 -5.86 -17.19
CA ARG A 258 3.62 -6.15 -15.93
C ARG A 258 3.75 -7.65 -15.71
N LEU A 259 2.66 -8.39 -15.86
CA LEU A 259 2.66 -9.83 -15.63
C LEU A 259 3.56 -10.57 -16.63
N GLN A 260 3.62 -10.13 -17.89
CA GLN A 260 4.57 -10.66 -18.87
C GLN A 260 6.02 -10.39 -18.49
N ARG A 261 6.34 -9.19 -17.99
CA ARG A 261 7.70 -8.86 -17.51
C ARG A 261 8.09 -9.71 -16.31
N ILE A 262 7.18 -9.92 -15.37
CA ILE A 262 7.39 -10.82 -14.22
C ILE A 262 7.64 -12.25 -14.71
N GLN A 263 6.81 -12.77 -15.63
CA GLN A 263 6.97 -14.11 -16.19
C GLN A 263 8.36 -14.29 -16.82
N LYS A 264 8.78 -13.31 -17.62
CA LYS A 264 10.08 -13.30 -18.29
C LYS A 264 11.22 -13.29 -17.27
N ALA A 265 11.19 -12.37 -16.31
CA ALA A 265 12.22 -12.24 -15.27
C ALA A 265 12.37 -13.52 -14.44
N LEU A 266 11.28 -14.26 -14.21
CA LEU A 266 11.31 -15.52 -13.45
C LEU A 266 11.72 -16.74 -14.30
N GLY A 267 11.47 -16.70 -15.62
CA GLY A 267 11.68 -17.80 -16.55
C GLY A 267 13.03 -17.82 -17.28
N GLU A 268 13.76 -16.71 -17.31
CA GLU A 268 15.10 -16.66 -17.93
C GLU A 268 16.15 -17.44 -17.10
N PHE A 269 16.96 -18.24 -17.81
CA PHE A 269 18.13 -18.97 -17.31
C PHE A 269 19.40 -18.44 -17.96
#